data_AF-A0A973G5T9-F1
#
_entry.id   AF-A0A973G5T9-F1
#
_cell.length_a   1.000
_cell.length_b   1.000
_cell.length_c   1.000
_cell.angle_alpha   90.00
_cell.angle_beta   90.00
_cell.angle_gamma   90.00
#
_symmetry.space_group_name_H-M   'P 1'
#
loop_
_entity.id
_entity.type
_entity.pdbx_description
1 polymer ?
#
loop_
_entity_poly.entity_id
_entity_poly.type
_entity_poly.pdbx_seq_one_letter_code
_entity_poly.pdbx_strand_id
1 'polypeptide(L)'
;MRFDKFTLKVQEALQEAQALANNYGHQALEVEHLLAALLVQPEGITGEILKKMGVDPQDVENEIRKSLGTLPKVEGSGTGQAYITPRLNKVFDNALVEAARLKDEYVSAEHILLAIVEEKEGAAGKFLRGKGITKDNIFKA
;
A
#
# COMPACT_ATOMS: atom_id res chain seq x y z
N MET A 1 8.38 4.46 14.66
CA MET A 1 7.49 5.02 13.62
C MET A 1 6.37 5.80 14.30
N ARG A 2 6.01 7.01 13.83
CA ARG A 2 4.97 7.85 14.46
C ARG A 2 3.64 7.71 13.74
N PHE A 3 2.79 6.78 14.19
CA PHE A 3 1.50 6.49 13.56
C PHE A 3 0.51 7.67 13.63
N ASP A 4 0.71 8.57 14.60
CA ASP A 4 -0.01 9.84 14.76
C ASP A 4 0.17 10.81 13.58
N LYS A 5 1.15 10.55 12.69
CA LYS A 5 1.36 11.34 11.47
C LYS A 5 0.62 10.83 10.24
N PHE A 6 -0.16 9.75 10.33
CA PHE A 6 -0.97 9.25 9.23
C PHE A 6 -2.43 9.69 9.38
N THR A 7 -3.11 9.88 8.26
CA THR A 7 -4.56 10.12 8.29
C THR A 7 -5.30 8.90 8.83
N LEU A 8 -6.53 9.10 9.34
CA LEU A 8 -7.38 8.01 9.83
C LEU A 8 -7.56 6.90 8.78
N LYS A 9 -7.78 7.27 7.52
CA LYS A 9 -7.90 6.32 6.41
C LYS A 9 -6.64 5.47 6.21
N VAL A 10 -5.44 6.03 6.36
CA VAL A 10 -4.21 5.23 6.28
C VAL A 10 -4.05 4.32 7.50
N GLN A 11 -4.44 4.79 8.70
CA GLN A 11 -4.42 3.95 9.90
C GLN A 11 -5.40 2.77 9.79
N GLU A 12 -6.59 2.99 9.24
CA GLU A 12 -7.57 1.94 8.92
C GLU A 12 -6.99 0.94 7.90
N ALA A 13 -6.40 1.44 6.81
CA ALA A 13 -5.78 0.59 5.79
C ALA A 13 -4.63 -0.27 6.36
N LEU A 14 -3.89 0.23 7.35
CA LEU A 14 -2.85 -0.55 8.04
C LEU A 14 -3.43 -1.67 8.90
N GLN A 15 -4.55 -1.41 9.57
CA GLN A 15 -5.26 -2.44 10.34
C GLN A 15 -5.82 -3.52 9.41
N GLU A 16 -6.40 -3.12 8.27
CA GLU A 16 -6.89 -4.04 7.25
C GLU A 16 -5.76 -4.84 6.60
N ALA A 17 -4.62 -4.20 6.30
CA ALA A 17 -3.44 -4.88 5.77
C ALA A 17 -2.89 -5.92 6.77
N GLN A 18 -2.92 -5.61 8.06
CA GLN A 18 -2.54 -6.53 9.12
C GLN A 18 -3.49 -7.74 9.20
N ALA A 19 -4.80 -7.51 9.10
CA ALA A 19 -5.79 -8.58 9.03
C ALA A 19 -5.59 -9.43 7.77
N LEU A 20 -5.28 -8.80 6.64
CA LEU A 20 -5.00 -9.48 5.38
C LEU A 20 -3.76 -10.38 5.49
N ALA A 21 -2.67 -9.89 6.06
CA ALA A 21 -1.47 -10.71 6.29
C ALA A 21 -1.78 -11.93 7.16
N ASN A 22 -2.54 -11.75 8.24
CA ASN A 22 -2.97 -12.85 9.11
C ASN A 22 -3.83 -13.87 8.36
N ASN A 23 -4.79 -13.42 7.56
CA ASN A 23 -5.67 -14.29 6.77
C ASN A 23 -4.90 -15.12 5.73
N TYR A 24 -3.82 -14.57 5.18
CA TYR A 24 -2.94 -15.30 4.27
C TYR A 24 -1.93 -16.22 4.98
N GLY A 25 -1.81 -16.14 6.31
CA GLY A 25 -0.80 -16.85 7.08
C GLY A 25 0.61 -16.24 6.94
N HIS A 26 0.69 -14.94 6.62
CA HIS A 26 1.95 -14.22 6.47
C HIS A 26 2.37 -13.60 7.81
N GLN A 27 3.58 -13.91 8.26
CA GLN A 27 4.18 -13.26 9.44
C GLN A 27 4.77 -11.88 9.14
N ALA A 28 4.93 -11.54 7.86
CA ALA A 28 5.50 -10.30 7.38
C ALA A 28 4.42 -9.43 6.73
N LEU A 29 4.28 -8.19 7.21
CA LEU A 29 3.43 -7.18 6.60
C LEU A 29 4.18 -6.49 5.47
N GLU A 30 3.91 -6.92 4.25
CA GLU A 30 4.51 -6.41 3.01
C GLU A 30 3.72 -5.26 2.38
N VAL A 31 4.37 -4.54 1.46
CA VAL A 31 3.80 -3.41 0.69
C VAL A 31 2.51 -3.79 -0.04
N GLU A 32 2.46 -5.01 -0.57
CA GLU A 32 1.33 -5.56 -1.30
C GLU A 32 0.07 -5.66 -0.41
N HIS A 33 0.22 -5.94 0.89
CA HIS A 33 -0.92 -5.97 1.80
C HIS A 33 -1.51 -4.56 1.99
N LEU A 34 -0.63 -3.57 2.17
CA LEU A 34 -1.06 -2.18 2.33
C LEU A 34 -1.72 -1.65 1.06
N LEU A 35 -1.14 -1.94 -0.12
CA LEU A 35 -1.74 -1.54 -1.39
C LEU A 35 -3.12 -2.20 -1.58
N ALA A 36 -3.25 -3.49 -1.29
CA ALA A 36 -4.53 -4.18 -1.38
C ALA A 36 -5.59 -3.55 -0.45
N ALA A 37 -5.23 -3.22 0.79
CA ALA A 37 -6.14 -2.56 1.74
C ALA A 37 -6.55 -1.16 1.25
N LEU A 38 -5.59 -0.36 0.74
CA LEU A 38 -5.86 0.97 0.20
C LEU A 38 -6.78 0.97 -1.02
N LEU A 39 -6.78 -0.11 -1.82
CA LEU A 39 -7.62 -0.26 -3.02
C LEU A 39 -9.08 -0.59 -2.70
N VAL A 40 -9.32 -1.34 -1.62
CA VAL A 40 -10.67 -1.80 -1.24
C VAL A 40 -11.36 -0.87 -0.23
N GLN A 41 -10.63 0.13 0.28
CA GLN A 41 -11.15 1.02 1.28
C GLN A 41 -12.40 1.78 0.78
N PRO A 42 -13.52 1.75 1.52
CA PRO A 42 -14.71 2.53 1.19
C PRO A 42 -14.38 4.02 1.13
N GLU A 43 -14.78 4.66 0.04
CA GLU A 43 -14.50 6.08 -0.25
C GLU A 43 -12.99 6.39 -0.24
N GLY A 44 -12.17 5.39 -0.57
CA GLY A 44 -10.71 5.52 -0.64
C GLY A 44 -10.25 6.29 -1.89
N ILE A 45 -9.35 7.26 -1.69
CA ILE A 45 -8.82 8.09 -2.79
C ILE A 45 -7.96 7.28 -3.77
N THR A 46 -7.33 6.19 -3.32
CA THR A 46 -6.43 5.34 -4.14
C THR A 46 -7.15 4.80 -5.37
N GLY A 47 -8.34 4.21 -5.19
CA GLY A 47 -9.13 3.69 -6.29
C GLY A 47 -9.58 4.79 -7.26
N GLU A 48 -9.95 5.96 -6.74
CA GLU A 48 -10.35 7.10 -7.57
C GLU A 48 -9.19 7.65 -8.40
N ILE A 49 -7.98 7.77 -7.82
CA ILE A 49 -6.76 8.16 -8.57
C ILE A 49 -6.53 7.20 -9.74
N LEU A 50 -6.61 5.88 -9.50
CA LEU A 50 -6.43 4.89 -10.56
C LEU A 50 -7.49 4.99 -11.66
N LYS A 51 -8.77 5.17 -11.30
CA LYS A 51 -9.86 5.34 -12.28
C LYS A 51 -9.64 6.56 -13.17
N LYS A 52 -9.21 7.69 -12.60
CA LYS A 52 -8.88 8.90 -13.37
C LYS A 52 -7.72 8.70 -14.34
N MET A 53 -6.82 7.77 -14.02
CA MET A 53 -5.73 7.34 -14.89
C MET A 53 -6.14 6.27 -15.91
N GLY A 54 -7.44 5.91 -15.99
CA GLY A 54 -7.96 4.89 -16.88
C GLY A 54 -7.60 3.46 -16.48
N VAL A 55 -7.22 3.25 -15.21
CA VAL A 55 -6.89 1.93 -14.67
C VAL A 55 -8.02 1.46 -13.75
N ASP A 56 -8.53 0.25 -13.97
CA ASP A 56 -9.50 -0.37 -13.08
C ASP A 56 -8.83 -0.77 -11.75
N PRO A 57 -9.24 -0.22 -10.59
CA PRO A 57 -8.70 -0.62 -9.29
C PRO A 57 -8.87 -2.12 -9.01
N GLN A 58 -9.94 -2.76 -9.52
CA GLN A 58 -10.19 -4.18 -9.32
C GLN A 58 -9.14 -5.05 -10.01
N ASP A 59 -8.71 -4.66 -11.21
CA ASP A 59 -7.63 -5.34 -11.93
C ASP A 59 -6.31 -5.26 -11.15
N VAL A 60 -6.04 -4.09 -10.54
CA VAL A 60 -4.85 -3.91 -9.71
C VAL A 60 -4.94 -4.76 -8.45
N GLU A 61 -6.06 -4.72 -7.75
CA GLU A 61 -6.28 -5.51 -6.55
C GLU A 61 -6.08 -7.01 -6.83
N ASN A 62 -6.64 -7.52 -7.93
CA ASN A 62 -6.54 -8.93 -8.31
C ASN A 62 -5.09 -9.37 -8.53
N GLU A 63 -4.28 -8.59 -9.24
CA GLU A 63 -2.88 -8.95 -9.47
C GLU A 63 -2.06 -8.86 -8.18
N ILE A 64 -2.33 -7.85 -7.34
CA ILE A 64 -1.66 -7.72 -6.05
C ILE A 64 -2.00 -8.91 -5.15
N ARG A 65 -3.28 -9.33 -5.06
CA ARG A 65 -3.69 -10.52 -4.31
C ARG A 65 -3.07 -11.81 -4.84
N LYS A 66 -2.91 -11.92 -6.16
CA LYS A 66 -2.22 -13.05 -6.79
C LYS A 66 -0.75 -13.09 -6.37
N SER A 67 -0.06 -11.95 -6.34
CA SER A 67 1.32 -11.86 -5.85
C SER A 67 1.44 -12.26 -4.38
N LEU A 68 0.50 -11.82 -3.53
CA LEU A 68 0.41 -12.23 -2.12
C LEU A 68 0.25 -13.75 -1.99
N GLY A 69 -0.52 -14.39 -2.88
CA GLY A 69 -0.72 -15.84 -2.89
C GLY A 69 0.56 -16.66 -3.11
N THR A 70 1.65 -16.03 -3.58
CA THR A 70 2.96 -16.67 -3.81
C THR A 70 3.92 -16.56 -2.63
N LEU A 71 3.59 -15.77 -1.61
CA LEU A 71 4.46 -15.56 -0.46
C LEU A 71 4.46 -16.79 0.47
N PRO A 72 5.56 -17.02 1.23
CA PRO A 72 5.62 -18.09 2.22
C PRO A 72 4.54 -17.92 3.30
N LYS A 73 3.91 -19.05 3.64
CA LYS A 73 2.86 -19.13 4.67
C LYS A 73 3.37 -19.90 5.87
N VAL A 74 2.95 -19.49 7.06
CA VAL A 74 3.26 -20.19 8.30
C VAL A 74 2.01 -20.86 8.84
N GLU A 75 2.07 -22.17 9.02
CA GLU A 75 1.01 -22.96 9.66
C GLU A 75 1.25 -23.02 11.16
N GLY A 76 0.23 -22.69 11.96
CA GLY A 76 0.27 -22.81 13.42
C GLY A 76 -0.47 -21.68 14.16
N SER A 77 -1.06 -22.01 15.31
CA SER A 77 -1.76 -21.11 16.22
C SER A 77 -0.77 -20.21 16.97
N GLY A 78 -0.17 -19.29 16.24
CA GLY A 78 0.83 -18.36 16.75
C GLY A 78 1.07 -17.17 15.81
N THR A 79 0.09 -16.81 14.98
CA THR A 79 0.17 -15.58 14.20
C THR A 79 -0.08 -14.40 15.14
N GLY A 80 0.95 -14.03 15.90
CA GLY A 80 1.03 -12.69 16.49
C GLY A 80 0.91 -11.62 15.40
N GLN A 81 0.89 -10.36 15.81
CA GLN A 81 0.85 -9.25 14.86
C GLN A 81 2.03 -9.35 13.88
N ALA A 82 1.73 -9.43 12.58
CA ALA A 82 2.75 -9.49 11.54
C ALA A 82 3.69 -8.29 11.67
N TYR A 83 4.99 -8.51 11.51
CA TYR A 83 5.96 -7.43 11.63
C TYR A 83 6.02 -6.63 10.33
N ILE A 84 6.19 -5.31 10.45
CA ILE A 84 6.41 -4.42 9.29
C ILE A 84 7.77 -4.75 8.68
N THR A 85 7.81 -5.03 7.37
CA THR A 85 9.07 -5.31 6.69
C THR A 85 9.91 -4.03 6.48
N PRO A 86 11.24 -4.14 6.33
CA PRO A 86 12.08 -3.00 5.95
C PRO A 86 11.61 -2.31 4.65
N ARG A 87 11.07 -3.09 3.69
CA ARG A 87 10.52 -2.58 2.43
C ARG A 87 9.30 -1.69 2.69
N LEU A 88 8.38 -2.14 3.53
CA LEU A 88 7.21 -1.35 3.90
C LEU A 88 7.60 -0.12 4.75
N ASN A 89 8.56 -0.24 5.68
CA ASN A 89 9.08 0.91 6.42
C ASN A 89 9.65 1.99 5.50
N LYS A 90 10.43 1.61 4.47
CA LYS A 90 10.97 2.53 3.47
C LYS A 90 9.88 3.24 2.67
N VAL A 91 8.77 2.55 2.34
CA VAL A 91 7.60 3.18 1.72
C VAL A 91 7.03 4.28 2.62
N PHE A 92 6.92 4.02 3.93
CA PHE A 92 6.41 5.04 4.84
C PHE A 92 7.35 6.23 5.02
N ASP A 93 8.66 5.99 5.12
CA ASP A 93 9.66 7.06 5.21
C ASP A 93 9.60 7.94 3.96
N ASN A 94 9.46 7.34 2.78
CA ASN A 94 9.27 8.08 1.52
C ASN A 94 7.93 8.84 1.48
N ALA A 95 6.86 8.26 2.00
CA ALA A 95 5.56 8.94 2.06
C ALA A 95 5.58 10.16 3.00
N LEU A 96 6.35 10.11 4.09
CA LEU A 96 6.61 11.27 4.95
C LEU A 96 7.34 12.38 4.20
N VAL A 97 8.32 12.03 3.37
CA VAL A 97 9.03 12.99 2.50
C VAL A 97 8.08 13.62 1.49
N GLU A 98 7.20 12.84 0.86
CA GLU A 98 6.20 13.37 -0.06
C GLU A 98 5.20 14.31 0.62
N ALA A 99 4.70 13.95 1.82
CA ALA A 99 3.79 14.81 2.58
C ALA A 99 4.45 16.14 2.94
N ALA A 100 5.71 16.10 3.42
CA ALA A 100 6.47 17.31 3.69
C ALA A 100 6.69 18.16 2.42
N ARG A 101 6.96 17.53 1.27
CA ARG A 101 7.13 18.22 -0.03
C ARG A 101 5.85 18.91 -0.49
N LEU A 102 4.69 18.30 -0.24
CA LEU A 102 3.36 18.88 -0.53
C LEU A 102 2.87 19.84 0.56
N LYS A 103 3.61 19.97 1.66
CA LYS A 103 3.29 20.78 2.85
C LYS A 103 2.05 20.29 3.60
N ASP A 104 1.78 19.00 3.51
CA ASP A 104 0.71 18.35 4.24
C ASP A 104 1.15 17.98 5.66
N GLU A 105 0.25 18.19 6.62
CA GLU A 105 0.51 17.91 8.03
C GLU A 105 0.51 16.40 8.35
N TYR A 106 -0.24 15.63 7.55
CA TYR A 106 -0.47 14.19 7.71
C TYR A 106 -0.19 13.44 6.41
N VAL A 107 0.33 12.22 6.56
CA VAL A 107 0.53 11.28 5.46
C VAL A 107 -0.80 10.63 5.10
N SER A 108 -1.37 11.09 3.98
CA SER A 108 -2.55 10.51 3.33
C SER A 108 -2.22 9.30 2.45
N ALA A 109 -3.26 8.61 1.97
CA ALA A 109 -3.15 7.47 1.05
C ALA A 109 -2.47 7.84 -0.28
N GLU A 110 -2.59 9.09 -0.74
CA GLU A 110 -1.92 9.57 -1.95
C GLU A 110 -0.39 9.56 -1.79
N HIS A 111 0.13 10.03 -0.65
CA HIS A 111 1.56 9.98 -0.35
C HIS A 111 2.10 8.56 -0.30
N ILE A 112 1.32 7.65 0.27
CA ILE A 112 1.65 6.23 0.29
C ILE A 112 1.68 5.68 -1.13
N LEU A 113 0.67 5.97 -1.95
CA LEU A 113 0.62 5.53 -3.34
C LEU A 113 1.82 6.04 -4.14
N LEU A 114 2.19 7.32 -3.99
CA LEU A 114 3.38 7.92 -4.58
C LEU A 114 4.65 7.16 -4.18
N ALA A 115 4.79 6.83 -2.88
CA ALA A 115 5.94 6.09 -2.38
C ALA A 115 5.98 4.64 -2.86
N ILE A 116 4.84 3.96 -2.97
CA ILE A 116 4.74 2.59 -3.51
C ILE A 116 5.11 2.56 -4.99
N VAL A 117 4.67 3.55 -5.78
CA VAL A 117 4.99 3.60 -7.21
C VAL A 117 6.48 3.78 -7.48
N GLU A 118 7.23 4.37 -6.55
CA GLU A 118 8.69 4.53 -6.65
C GLU A 118 9.49 3.33 -6.07
N GLU A 119 8.81 2.38 -5.43
CA GLU A 119 9.39 1.19 -4.82
C GLU A 119 9.85 0.18 -5.91
N LYS A 120 11.13 -0.22 -5.90
CA LYS A 120 11.76 -0.97 -7.02
C LYS A 120 11.97 -2.47 -6.76
N GLU A 121 11.81 -2.90 -5.53
CA GLU A 121 12.16 -4.24 -5.03
C GLU A 121 10.94 -5.18 -5.04
N GLY A 122 9.71 -4.66 -4.90
CA GLY A 122 8.46 -5.42 -4.76
C GLY A 122 7.60 -5.52 -6.02
N ALA A 123 6.57 -6.37 -5.92
CA ALA A 123 5.61 -6.61 -7.00
C ALA A 123 4.66 -5.41 -7.15
N ALA A 124 4.30 -4.76 -6.04
CA ALA A 124 3.41 -3.60 -6.02
C ALA A 124 3.90 -2.46 -6.92
N GLY A 125 5.07 -1.90 -6.63
CA GLY A 125 5.61 -0.79 -7.42
C GLY A 125 5.87 -1.18 -8.88
N LYS A 126 6.40 -2.39 -9.12
CA LYS A 126 6.62 -2.91 -10.48
C LYS A 126 5.34 -2.99 -11.30
N PHE A 127 4.26 -3.52 -10.71
CA PHE A 127 2.99 -3.69 -11.40
C PHE A 127 2.32 -2.34 -11.69
N LEU A 128 2.29 -1.43 -10.72
CA LEU A 128 1.72 -0.10 -10.91
C LEU A 128 2.42 0.63 -12.07
N ARG A 129 3.76 0.63 -12.09
CA ARG A 129 4.53 1.21 -13.21
C ARG A 129 4.25 0.51 -14.54
N GLY A 130 4.09 -0.81 -14.53
CA GLY A 130 3.72 -1.59 -15.71
C GLY A 130 2.34 -1.22 -16.29
N LYS A 131 1.43 -0.68 -15.47
CA LYS A 131 0.13 -0.12 -15.87
C LYS A 131 0.19 1.37 -16.25
N GLY A 132 1.39 1.96 -16.34
CA GLY A 132 1.56 3.39 -16.64
C GLY A 132 1.29 4.31 -15.44
N ILE A 133 1.15 3.75 -14.24
CA ILE A 133 0.99 4.52 -13.01
C ILE A 133 2.36 4.99 -12.55
N THR A 134 2.56 6.29 -12.63
CA THR A 134 3.82 6.97 -12.31
C THR A 134 3.53 8.17 -11.41
N LYS A 135 4.56 8.63 -10.69
CA LYS A 135 4.48 9.82 -9.83
C LYS A 135 3.88 11.02 -10.57
N ASP A 136 4.33 11.25 -11.81
CA ASP A 136 3.90 12.37 -12.64
C ASP A 136 2.42 12.29 -13.03
N ASN A 137 1.89 11.09 -13.26
CA ASN A 137 0.50 10.91 -13.62
C ASN A 137 -0.42 10.95 -12.39
N ILE A 138 0.07 10.56 -11.22
CA ILE A 138 -0.68 10.70 -9.96
C ILE A 138 -0.91 12.18 -9.64
N PHE A 139 0.09 13.07 -9.79
CA PHE A 139 -0.11 14.51 -9.57
C PHE A 139 -1.09 15.17 -10.53
N LYS A 140 -1.35 14.56 -11.68
CA LYS A 140 -2.27 15.08 -12.70
C LYS A 140 -3.69 14.55 -12.55
N ALA A 141 -3.91 13.54 -11.70
CA ALA A 141 -5.17 12.84 -11.55
C ALA A 141 -6.16 13.61 -10.67
#